data_AF-A0A7C8EYC2-F1
#
_entry.id   AF-A0A7C8EYC2-F1
#
_cell.length_a   1.000
_cell.length_b   1.000
_cell.length_c   1.000
_cell.angle_alpha   90.00
_cell.angle_beta   90.00
_cell.angle_gamma   90.00
#
_symmetry.space_group_name_H-M   'P 1'
#
loop_
_entity.id
_entity.type
_entity.pdbx_description
1 polymer ?
#
loop_
_entity_poly.entity_id
_entity_poly.type
_entity_poly.pdbx_seq_one_letter_code
_entity_poly.pdbx_strand_id
1 'polypeptide(L)' 'MAEDPITLHEIGDKFGISRERMRQVESRVKKKLKIYLEEEIADIDLLQENMIEI' A
#
# COMPACT_ATOMS: atom_id res chain seq x y z
N MET A 1 13.15 15.15 9.13
CA MET A 1 12.50 15.35 7.82
C MET A 1 12.37 13.95 7.24
N ALA A 2 11.15 13.45 7.02
CA ALA A 2 11.01 12.17 6.32
C ALA A 2 11.40 12.39 4.86
N GLU A 3 12.14 11.45 4.26
CA GLU A 3 12.41 11.50 2.82
C GLU A 3 11.08 11.53 2.06
N ASP A 4 11.04 12.30 0.96
CA ASP A 4 9.85 12.39 0.13
C ASP A 4 9.46 10.99 -0.37
N PRO A 5 8.17 10.63 -0.32
CA PRO A 5 7.73 9.32 -0.77
C PRO A 5 7.99 9.15 -2.26
N ILE A 6 8.65 8.05 -2.62
CA ILE A 6 8.89 7.69 -4.02
C ILE A 6 7.58 7.34 -4.73
N THR A 7 7.46 7.71 -6.00
CA THR A 7 6.27 7.47 -6.80
C THR A 7 6.24 6.04 -7.37
N LEU A 8 5.05 5.53 -7.70
CA LEU A 8 4.90 4.24 -8.41
C LEU A 8 5.61 4.21 -9.78
N HIS A 9 5.81 5.37 -10.40
CA HIS A 9 6.54 5.49 -11.65
C HIS A 9 8.05 5.26 -11.43
N GLU A 10 8.65 5.96 -10.49
CA GLU A 10 10.08 5.80 -10.15
C GLU A 10 10.39 4.39 -9.66
N ILE A 11 9.46 3.79 -8.90
CA ILE A 11 9.57 2.38 -8.52
C ILE A 11 9.50 1.49 -9.77
N GLY A 12 8.51 1.70 -10.65
CA GLY A 12 8.37 0.94 -11.89
C GLY A 12 9.64 0.96 -12.74
N ASP A 13 10.20 2.15 -12.94
CA ASP A 13 11.43 2.37 -13.70
C ASP A 13 12.62 1.63 -13.06
N LYS A 14 12.75 1.70 -11.73
CA LYS A 14 13.80 0.99 -10.96
C LYS A 14 13.73 -0.53 -11.11
N PHE A 15 12.52 -1.09 -11.21
CA PHE A 15 12.30 -2.54 -11.32
C PHE A 15 12.09 -3.03 -12.77
N GLY A 16 12.15 -2.14 -13.76
CA GLY A 16 11.94 -2.49 -15.17
C GLY A 16 10.51 -2.97 -15.47
N ILE A 17 9.52 -2.47 -14.74
CA ILE A 17 8.10 -2.80 -14.92
C ILE A 17 7.25 -1.54 -15.10
N SER A 18 6.08 -1.68 -15.72
CA SER A 18 5.18 -0.55 -15.90
C SER A 18 4.64 -0.01 -14.56
N ARG A 19 4.32 1.28 -14.51
CA ARG A 19 3.63 1.91 -13.38
C ARG A 19 2.34 1.16 -13.00
N GLU A 20 1.59 0.72 -14.00
CA GLU A 20 0.40 -0.12 -13.85
C GLU A 20 0.72 -1.42 -13.11
N ARG A 21 1.78 -2.12 -13.52
CA ARG A 21 2.22 -3.35 -12.85
C ARG A 21 2.62 -3.07 -11.40
N MET A 22 3.29 -1.95 -11.14
CA MET A 22 3.67 -1.57 -9.78
C MET A 22 2.44 -1.25 -8.91
N ARG A 23 1.42 -0.56 -9.46
CA ARG A 23 0.13 -0.34 -8.77
C ARG A 23 -0.55 -1.67 -8.40
N GLN A 24 -0.53 -2.64 -9.30
CA GLN A 24 -1.09 -3.97 -9.01
C GLN A 24 -0.33 -4.68 -7.88
N VAL A 25 1.00 -4.56 -7.84
CA VAL A 25 1.82 -5.10 -6.74
C VAL A 25 1.49 -4.40 -5.43
N GLU A 26 1.43 -3.07 -5.41
CA GLU A 26 1.08 -2.28 -4.23
C GLU A 26 -0.28 -2.69 -3.66
N SER A 27 -1.30 -2.79 -4.51
CA SER A 27 -2.65 -3.23 -4.11
C SER A 27 -2.63 -4.63 -3.48
N ARG A 28 -1.86 -5.57 -4.06
CA ARG A 28 -1.73 -6.93 -3.50
C ARG A 28 -1.02 -6.92 -2.15
N VAL A 29 0.03 -6.11 -1.99
CA VAL A 29 0.76 -5.99 -0.72
C VAL A 29 -0.15 -5.39 0.34
N LYS A 30 -0.82 -4.28 0.06
CA LYS A 30 -1.79 -3.65 0.99
C LYS A 30 -2.88 -4.63 1.41
N LYS A 31 -3.41 -5.42 0.47
CA LYS A 31 -4.42 -6.45 0.77
C LYS A 31 -3.88 -7.54 1.70
N LYS A 32 -2.68 -8.06 1.43
CA LYS A 32 -2.06 -9.09 2.29
C LYS A 32 -1.74 -8.55 3.68
N LEU A 33 -1.23 -7.31 3.75
CA LEU A 33 -0.94 -6.64 5.01
C LEU A 33 -2.21 -6.44 5.82
N LYS A 34 -3.30 -6.00 5.19
CA LYS A 34 -4.61 -5.87 5.84
C LYS A 34 -5.05 -7.19 6.48
N ILE A 35 -5.06 -8.28 5.71
CA ILE A 35 -5.45 -9.61 6.22
C ILE A 35 -4.57 -10.03 7.40
N TYR A 36 -3.25 -9.88 7.26
CA TYR A 36 -2.31 -10.23 8.32
C TYR A 36 -2.58 -9.43 9.61
N LEU A 37 -2.82 -8.12 9.48
CA LEU A 37 -3.08 -7.29 10.64
C LEU A 37 -4.46 -7.57 11.28
N GLU A 38 -5.47 -7.95 10.49
CA GLU A 38 -6.78 -8.43 10.98
C GLU A 38 -6.67 -9.75 11.74
N GLU A 39 -5.75 -10.63 11.34
CA GLU A 39 -5.50 -11.90 12.04
C GLU A 39 -4.73 -11.70 13.35
N GLU A 40 -3.75 -10.78 13.37
CA GLU A 40 -2.84 -10.60 14.51
C GLU A 40 -3.32 -9.57 15.55
N ILE A 41 -4.18 -8.61 15.15
CA ILE A 41 -4.63 -7.53 16.03
C ILE A 41 -6.16 -7.60 16.17
N ALA A 42 -6.61 -8.01 17.37
CA ALA A 42 -8.02 -7.93 17.73
C ALA A 42 -8.54 -6.49 17.58
N ASP A 43 -9.76 -6.35 17.05
CA ASP A 43 -10.49 -5.09 16.90
C ASP A 43 -9.91 -4.07 15.89
N ILE A 44 -9.00 -4.48 14.99
CA ILE A 44 -8.43 -3.57 13.98
C ILE A 44 -9.48 -3.01 13.00
N ASP A 45 -10.59 -3.72 12.83
CA ASP A 45 -11.72 -3.34 11.96
C ASP A 45 -12.34 -1.98 12.36
N LEU A 46 -12.12 -1.54 13.61
CA LEU A 46 -12.61 -0.26 14.14
C LEU A 46 -11.85 0.97 13.61
N LEU A 47 -10.71 0.80 12.96
CA LEU A 47 -9.90 1.90 12.40
C LEU A 47 -10.41 2.40 11.03
N GLN A 48 -11.53 1.89 10.52
CA GLN A 48 -12.05 2.22 9.18
C GLN A 48 -12.58 3.65 9.03
N GLU A 49 -12.79 4.40 10.12
CA GLU A 49 -13.18 5.81 10.06
C GLU A 49 -11.93 6.71 9.97
N ASN A 50 -11.49 7.08 8.75
CA ASN A 50 -10.90 8.40 8.40
C ASN A 50 -10.01 8.48 7.15
N MET A 51 -10.07 7.59 6.14
CA MET A 51 -9.23 7.79 4.94
C MET A 51 -9.89 7.42 3.61
N ILE A 52 -10.80 8.27 3.13
CA ILE A 52 -10.97 8.53 1.69
C ILE A 52 -11.23 10.03 1.47
N GLU A 53 -10.18 10.84 1.52
CA GLU A 53 -10.05 12.06 0.71
C GLU A 53 -8.58 12.19 0.30
N ILE A 54 -8.21 11.57 -0.84
CA ILE A 54 -7.13 12.03 -1.72
C ILE A 54 -7.52 11.66 -3.16
#